data_AF-A0A2N8U5V3-F1
#
_entry.id   AF-A0A2N8U5V3-F1
#
_cell.length_a   1.000
_cell.length_b   1.000
_cell.length_c   1.000
_cell.angle_alpha   90.00
_cell.angle_beta   90.00
_cell.angle_gamma   90.00
#
_symmetry.space_group_name_H-M   'P 1'
#
loop_
_entity.id
_entity.type
_entity.pdbx_description
1 polymer ?
#
loop_
_entity_poly.entity_id
_entity_poly.type
_entity_poly.pdbx_seq_one_letter_code
_entity_poly.pdbx_strand_id
1 'polypeptide(L)'
;AGANARRFEVRERHLEQAQNGKRAGRIELGGALLRKDFHEIDQELGPGPHMAGSVLVVLAESLEDVRARVMQDEYTQGAVWDVERIKIYPFLQAPLKSAAAEAMEVEGASADAPRTGANANATLGQLRQDLAAGKGPKLVTLGALRRMHQRVSRSD
;
A
#
# COMPACT_ATOMS: atom_id res chain seq x y z
N ALA A 1 11.08 -12.80 -27.02
CA ALA A 1 11.10 -11.44 -26.44
C ALA A 1 11.71 -11.48 -25.04
N GLY A 2 12.53 -10.50 -24.66
CA GLY A 2 13.07 -10.39 -23.28
C GLY A 2 12.00 -9.94 -22.28
N ALA A 3 12.30 -10.02 -20.97
CA ALA A 3 11.33 -9.67 -19.91
C ALA A 3 10.79 -8.23 -20.00
N ASN A 4 11.62 -7.27 -20.42
CA ASN A 4 11.21 -5.87 -20.58
C ASN A 4 10.26 -5.68 -21.78
N ALA A 5 10.43 -6.43 -22.87
CA ALA A 5 9.47 -6.40 -23.99
C ALA A 5 8.11 -6.98 -23.56
N ARG A 6 8.09 -8.15 -22.90
CA ARG A 6 6.86 -8.74 -22.33
C ARG A 6 6.19 -7.82 -21.33
N ARG A 7 6.97 -7.08 -20.52
CA ARG A 7 6.45 -6.04 -19.61
C ARG A 7 5.59 -5.03 -20.37
N PHE A 8 6.07 -4.51 -21.50
CA PHE A 8 5.34 -3.50 -22.26
C PHE A 8 4.09 -4.08 -22.93
N GLU A 9 4.16 -5.31 -23.43
CA GLU A 9 3.01 -6.00 -24.06
C GLU A 9 1.79 -6.11 -23.13
N VAL A 10 2.01 -6.28 -21.82
CA VAL A 10 0.92 -6.48 -20.83
C VAL A 10 0.77 -5.33 -19.84
N ARG A 11 1.56 -4.25 -19.99
CA ARG A 11 1.65 -3.15 -19.01
C ARG A 11 0.31 -2.49 -18.71
N GLU A 12 -0.48 -2.22 -19.74
CA GLU A 12 -1.75 -1.50 -19.56
C GLU A 12 -2.72 -2.30 -18.68
N ARG A 13 -2.83 -3.62 -18.89
CA ARG A 13 -3.66 -4.49 -18.06
C ARG A 13 -3.13 -4.61 -16.62
N HIS A 14 -1.80 -4.71 -16.46
CA HIS A 14 -1.17 -4.66 -15.13
C HIS A 14 -1.54 -3.36 -14.39
N LEU A 15 -1.44 -2.22 -15.08
CA LEU A 15 -1.77 -0.92 -14.50
C LEU A 15 -3.26 -0.78 -14.20
N GLU A 16 -4.16 -1.33 -15.00
CA GLU A 16 -5.60 -1.34 -14.72
C GLU A 16 -5.91 -2.09 -13.39
N GLN A 17 -5.33 -3.28 -13.21
CA GLN A 17 -5.46 -4.03 -11.96
C GLN A 17 -4.86 -3.27 -10.76
N ALA A 18 -3.68 -2.66 -10.95
CA ALA A 18 -3.04 -1.86 -9.91
C ALA A 18 -3.87 -0.62 -9.54
N GLN A 19 -4.48 0.06 -10.51
CA GLN A 19 -5.37 1.19 -10.28
C GLN A 19 -6.62 0.77 -9.51
N ASN A 20 -7.23 -0.36 -9.85
CA ASN A 20 -8.33 -0.96 -9.08
C ASN A 20 -7.89 -1.26 -7.64
N GLY A 21 -6.69 -1.80 -7.46
CA GLY A 21 -6.09 -2.04 -6.15
C GLY A 21 -5.88 -0.75 -5.34
N LYS A 22 -5.38 0.32 -5.98
CA LYS A 22 -5.20 1.63 -5.35
C LYS A 22 -6.53 2.24 -4.93
N ARG A 23 -7.54 2.24 -5.80
CA ARG A 23 -8.89 2.73 -5.49
C ARG A 23 -9.55 1.99 -4.34
N ALA A 24 -9.32 0.68 -4.25
CA ALA A 24 -9.83 -0.16 -3.16
C ALA A 24 -9.01 -0.06 -1.85
N GLY A 25 -7.99 0.80 -1.79
CA GLY A 25 -7.12 0.91 -0.61
C GLY A 25 -6.23 -0.31 -0.36
N ARG A 26 -5.99 -1.15 -1.37
CA ARG A 26 -5.14 -2.35 -1.26
C ARG A 26 -3.69 -2.10 -1.61
N ILE A 27 -3.39 -1.05 -2.39
CA ILE A 27 -2.03 -0.70 -2.81
C ILE A 27 -1.70 0.68 -2.25
N GLU A 28 -0.66 0.76 -1.43
CA GLU A 28 -0.15 2.02 -0.90
C GLU A 28 0.83 2.66 -1.89
N LEU A 29 1.76 1.85 -2.41
CA LEU A 29 2.81 2.28 -3.33
C LEU A 29 3.08 1.19 -4.36
N GLY A 30 3.42 1.59 -5.60
CA GLY A 30 3.88 0.69 -6.64
C GLY A 30 4.82 1.40 -7.60
N GLY A 31 5.88 0.72 -8.05
CA GLY A 31 6.87 1.31 -8.96
C GLY A 31 7.78 0.27 -9.62
N ALA A 32 8.47 0.70 -10.69
CA ALA A 32 9.50 -0.12 -11.33
C ALA A 32 10.86 0.10 -10.66
N LEU A 33 11.61 -0.98 -10.45
CA LEU A 33 13.02 -0.90 -10.10
C LEU A 33 13.83 -0.66 -11.38
N LEU A 34 14.82 0.22 -11.34
CA LEU A 34 15.65 0.59 -12.49
C LEU A 34 17.03 -0.07 -12.41
N ARG A 35 17.63 -0.38 -13.57
CA ARG A 35 19.01 -0.89 -13.68
C ARG A 35 20.09 0.18 -13.57
N LYS A 36 19.70 1.44 -13.74
CA LYS A 36 20.57 2.61 -13.76
C LYS A 36 19.99 3.66 -12.84
N ASP A 37 20.86 4.51 -12.31
CA ASP A 37 20.44 5.70 -11.58
C ASP A 37 19.77 6.71 -12.52
N PHE A 38 18.86 7.50 -11.97
CA PHE A 38 18.07 8.46 -12.76
C PHE A 38 18.93 9.44 -13.56
N HIS A 39 20.08 9.85 -13.04
CA HIS A 39 20.97 10.80 -13.70
C HIS A 39 21.72 10.20 -14.90
N GLU A 40 21.72 8.87 -15.05
CA GLU A 40 22.35 8.14 -16.17
C GLU A 40 21.34 7.75 -17.26
N ILE A 41 20.06 8.11 -17.07
CA ILE A 41 18.99 7.80 -18.02
C ILE A 41 18.87 8.97 -19.00
N ASP A 42 18.98 8.65 -20.28
CA ASP A 42 18.73 9.58 -21.36
C ASP A 42 17.30 10.12 -21.30
N GLN A 43 17.15 11.44 -21.40
CA GLN A 43 15.85 12.11 -21.22
C GLN A 43 14.86 11.79 -22.35
N GLU A 44 15.36 11.57 -23.58
CA GLU A 44 14.52 11.26 -24.73
C GLU A 44 14.02 9.81 -24.68
N LEU A 45 14.88 8.88 -24.24
CA LEU A 45 14.54 7.46 -24.12
C LEU A 45 13.67 7.17 -22.89
N GLY A 46 13.89 7.88 -21.79
CA GLY A 46 13.21 7.71 -20.52
C GLY A 46 13.52 6.39 -19.80
N PRO A 47 12.85 6.12 -18.66
CA PRO A 47 13.21 5.00 -17.78
C PRO A 47 12.75 3.63 -18.28
N GLY A 48 11.94 3.57 -19.33
CA GLY A 48 11.27 2.36 -19.81
C GLY A 48 12.21 1.18 -20.08
N PRO A 49 13.23 1.34 -20.96
CA PRO A 49 14.20 0.29 -21.25
C PRO A 49 15.03 -0.15 -20.03
N HIS A 50 15.13 0.72 -19.02
CA HIS A 50 15.92 0.47 -17.82
C HIS A 50 15.15 -0.23 -16.70
N MET A 51 13.85 -0.51 -16.86
CA MET A 51 13.06 -1.23 -15.86
C MET A 51 13.53 -2.70 -15.71
N ALA A 52 13.92 -3.07 -14.48
CA ALA A 52 14.45 -4.38 -14.09
C ALA A 52 13.56 -5.16 -13.12
N GLY A 53 12.58 -4.53 -12.49
CA GLY A 53 11.78 -5.19 -11.48
C GLY A 53 10.60 -4.34 -11.03
N SER A 54 10.01 -4.71 -9.91
CA SER A 54 8.91 -3.97 -9.31
C SER A 54 9.01 -3.98 -7.80
N VAL A 55 8.51 -2.91 -7.19
CA VAL A 55 8.32 -2.80 -5.75
C VAL A 55 6.89 -2.35 -5.50
N LEU A 56 6.23 -3.02 -4.56
CA LEU A 56 4.88 -2.69 -4.13
C LEU A 56 4.83 -2.71 -2.61
N VAL A 57 4.07 -1.77 -2.04
CA VAL A 57 3.62 -1.81 -0.64
C VAL A 57 2.12 -1.96 -0.69
N VAL A 58 1.60 -3.03 -0.08
CA VAL A 58 0.21 -3.45 -0.18
C VAL A 58 -0.39 -3.76 1.18
N LEU A 59 -1.70 -3.57 1.30
CA LEU A 59 -2.49 -4.02 2.43
C LEU A 59 -3.18 -5.36 2.10
N ALA A 60 -2.99 -6.33 2.97
CA ALA A 60 -3.48 -7.70 2.81
C ALA A 60 -3.71 -8.34 4.18
N GLU A 61 -4.51 -9.42 4.20
CA GLU A 61 -4.85 -10.14 5.43
C GLU A 61 -3.76 -11.17 5.82
N SER A 62 -2.98 -11.66 4.85
CA SER A 62 -1.91 -12.64 5.07
C SER A 62 -0.90 -12.64 3.93
N LEU A 63 0.24 -13.34 4.13
CA LEU A 63 1.21 -13.57 3.04
C LEU A 63 0.62 -14.43 1.91
N GLU A 64 -0.30 -15.33 2.22
CA GLU A 64 -0.97 -16.18 1.23
C GLU A 64 -1.91 -15.37 0.34
N ASP A 65 -2.67 -14.45 0.92
CA ASP A 65 -3.51 -13.50 0.18
C ASP A 65 -2.68 -12.64 -0.79
N VAL A 66 -1.51 -12.15 -0.36
CA VAL A 66 -0.58 -11.45 -1.27
C VAL A 66 -0.08 -12.37 -2.38
N ARG A 67 0.36 -13.59 -2.06
CA ARG A 67 0.83 -14.55 -3.06
C ARG A 67 -0.24 -14.87 -4.10
N ALA A 68 -1.47 -15.14 -3.67
CA ALA A 68 -2.58 -15.43 -4.56
C ALA A 68 -2.84 -14.27 -5.54
N ARG A 69 -2.82 -13.02 -5.05
CA ARG A 69 -2.97 -11.82 -5.90
C ARG A 69 -1.80 -11.65 -6.86
N VAL A 70 -0.56 -11.84 -6.41
CA VAL A 70 0.63 -11.75 -7.26
C VAL A 70 0.59 -12.79 -8.39
N MET A 71 0.15 -14.02 -8.10
CA MET A 71 0.04 -15.06 -9.12
C MET A 71 -1.02 -14.76 -10.19
N GLN A 72 -2.01 -13.93 -9.86
CA GLN A 72 -3.04 -13.47 -10.79
C GLN A 72 -2.63 -12.20 -11.56
N ASP A 73 -1.53 -11.55 -11.20
CA ASP A 73 -1.06 -10.34 -11.88
C ASP A 73 -0.62 -10.64 -13.33
N GLU A 74 -0.92 -9.72 -14.24
CA GLU A 74 -0.51 -9.78 -15.64
C GLU A 74 1.01 -9.91 -15.82
N TYR A 75 1.82 -9.35 -14.92
CA TYR A 75 3.27 -9.53 -14.93
C TYR A 75 3.70 -10.93 -14.50
N THR A 76 2.91 -11.66 -13.74
CA THR A 76 3.14 -13.09 -13.51
C THR A 76 2.67 -13.91 -14.69
N GLN A 77 1.43 -13.71 -15.15
CA GLN A 77 0.84 -14.47 -16.26
C GLN A 77 1.59 -14.26 -17.59
N GLY A 78 2.06 -13.03 -17.84
CA GLY A 78 2.88 -12.67 -18.99
C GLY A 78 4.36 -13.02 -18.85
N ALA A 79 4.74 -13.81 -17.84
CA ALA A 79 6.12 -14.21 -17.55
C ALA A 79 7.10 -13.02 -17.49
N VAL A 80 6.66 -11.87 -16.97
CA VAL A 80 7.49 -10.66 -16.78
C VAL A 80 8.30 -10.78 -15.49
N TRP A 81 7.65 -11.20 -14.41
CA TRP A 81 8.30 -11.51 -13.15
C TRP A 81 8.77 -12.96 -13.13
N ASP A 82 9.96 -13.15 -12.55
CA ASP A 82 10.45 -14.47 -12.17
C ASP A 82 9.85 -14.83 -10.80
N VAL A 83 8.82 -15.67 -10.82
CA VAL A 83 8.01 -16.03 -9.64
C VAL A 83 8.87 -16.62 -8.52
N GLU A 84 9.87 -17.43 -8.85
CA GLU A 84 10.75 -18.08 -7.87
C GLU A 84 11.62 -17.06 -7.13
N ARG A 85 11.83 -15.88 -7.71
CA ARG A 85 12.66 -14.80 -7.16
C ARG A 85 11.84 -13.70 -6.49
N ILE A 86 10.51 -13.79 -6.48
CA ILE A 86 9.66 -12.82 -5.79
C ILE A 86 9.85 -12.96 -4.28
N LYS A 87 10.16 -11.84 -3.63
CA LYS A 87 10.31 -11.77 -2.17
C LYS A 87 9.16 -10.97 -1.58
N ILE A 88 8.46 -11.57 -0.62
CA ILE A 88 7.31 -10.97 0.05
C ILE A 88 7.57 -10.99 1.55
N TYR A 89 7.50 -9.82 2.18
CA TYR A 89 7.75 -9.64 3.60
C TYR A 89 6.60 -8.89 4.26
N PRO A 90 6.20 -9.27 5.49
CA PRO A 90 5.40 -8.39 6.33
C PRO A 90 6.19 -7.09 6.56
N PHE A 91 5.52 -5.95 6.38
CA PHE A 91 6.14 -4.63 6.53
C PHE A 91 5.35 -3.80 7.54
N LEU A 92 6.07 -3.23 8.51
CA LEU A 92 5.52 -2.26 9.45
C LEU A 92 6.04 -0.88 9.06
N GLN A 93 5.13 -0.03 8.57
CA GLN A 93 5.48 1.35 8.21
C GLN A 93 5.88 2.15 9.45
N ALA A 94 6.96 2.93 9.35
CA ALA A 94 7.36 3.83 10.41
C ALA A 94 6.34 4.99 10.57
N PRO A 95 6.04 5.44 11.80
CA PRO A 95 5.11 6.53 12.06
C PRO A 95 5.77 7.89 11.82
N LEU A 96 6.18 8.17 10.59
CA LEU A 96 6.76 9.46 10.21
C LEU A 96 5.63 10.49 10.07
N LYS A 97 5.84 11.69 10.60
CA LYS A 97 4.90 12.80 10.38
C LYS A 97 4.98 13.25 8.92
N SER A 98 3.85 13.61 8.34
CA SER A 98 3.88 14.27 7.05
C SER A 98 4.27 15.73 7.23
N ALA A 99 4.95 16.32 6.25
CA ALA A 99 5.28 17.75 6.28
C ALA A 99 4.03 18.64 6.46
N ALA A 100 2.88 18.21 5.93
CA ALA A 100 1.60 18.88 6.15
C ALA A 100 1.10 18.75 7.60
N ALA A 101 1.26 17.58 8.23
CA ALA A 101 0.91 17.39 9.64
C ALA A 101 1.83 18.20 10.56
N GLU A 102 3.12 18.31 10.23
CA GLU A 102 4.07 19.16 10.96
C GLU A 102 3.71 20.65 10.81
N ALA A 103 3.37 21.11 9.61
CA ALA A 103 2.94 22.49 9.39
C ALA A 103 1.65 22.84 10.16
N MET A 104 0.68 21.93 10.21
CA MET A 104 -0.57 22.14 10.97
C MET A 104 -0.38 22.11 12.50
N GLU A 105 0.61 21.38 13.01
CA GLU A 105 0.96 21.40 14.44
C GLU A 105 1.63 22.72 14.86
N VAL A 106 2.38 23.35 13.95
CA VAL A 106 2.99 24.67 14.18
C VAL A 106 1.93 25.79 14.20
N GLU A 107 0.84 25.64 13.43
CA GLU A 107 -0.24 26.63 13.32
C GLU A 107 -1.40 26.43 14.32
N GLY A 108 -1.48 25.31 15.04
CA GLY A 108 -2.70 24.85 15.71
C GLY A 108 -2.57 24.47 17.19
N ALA A 109 -2.09 25.38 18.03
CA ALA A 109 -2.29 25.29 19.48
C ALA A 109 -3.55 26.07 19.91
N SER A 110 -4.73 25.56 19.58
CA SER A 110 -5.91 25.79 20.42
C SER A 110 -6.77 24.53 20.46
N ALA A 111 -6.89 23.98 21.67
CA ALA A 111 -7.62 22.77 21.96
C ALA A 111 -9.09 23.13 22.21
N ASP A 112 -9.98 22.85 21.25
CA ASP A 112 -11.33 22.37 21.57
C ASP A 112 -12.04 21.81 20.33
N ALA A 113 -12.22 20.48 20.27
CA ALA A 113 -13.23 19.88 19.39
C ALA A 113 -13.72 18.56 19.99
N PRO A 114 -15.04 18.27 19.96
CA PRO A 114 -15.63 17.19 20.75
C PRO A 114 -15.31 15.82 20.16
N ARG A 115 -14.88 14.88 21.02
CA ARG A 115 -14.73 13.47 20.67
C ARG A 115 -16.13 12.83 20.59
N THR A 116 -16.71 12.75 19.39
CA THR A 116 -17.92 11.96 19.16
C THR A 116 -17.59 10.47 19.11
N GLY A 117 -18.36 9.68 19.86
CA GLY A 117 -18.09 8.29 20.20
C GLY A 117 -17.95 7.33 19.02
N ALA A 118 -16.95 6.45 19.11
CA ALA A 118 -16.75 5.35 18.18
C ALA A 118 -17.75 4.21 18.47
N ASN A 119 -18.54 3.83 17.46
CA ASN A 119 -19.40 2.65 17.50
C ASN A 119 -18.54 1.39 17.66
N ALA A 120 -18.83 0.59 18.69
CA ALA A 120 -18.02 -0.55 19.11
C ALA A 120 -18.03 -1.77 18.16
N ASN A 121 -18.73 -1.70 17.01
CA ASN A 121 -18.91 -2.82 16.08
C ASN A 121 -18.60 -2.46 14.61
N ALA A 122 -17.66 -1.54 14.35
CA ALA A 122 -17.23 -1.28 12.98
C ALA A 122 -16.40 -2.46 12.44
N THR A 123 -16.80 -3.03 11.30
CA THR A 123 -16.04 -4.08 10.60
C THR A 123 -14.74 -3.48 10.03
N LEU A 124 -13.71 -4.31 9.80
CA LEU A 124 -12.44 -3.89 9.18
C LEU A 124 -12.65 -3.18 7.82
N GLY A 125 -13.67 -3.58 7.06
CA GLY A 125 -14.05 -2.90 5.82
C GLY A 125 -14.58 -1.48 6.07
N GLN A 126 -15.42 -1.30 7.08
CA GLN A 126 -15.96 0.01 7.46
C GLN A 126 -14.84 0.95 7.95
N LEU A 127 -13.93 0.45 8.78
CA LEU A 127 -12.78 1.23 9.27
C LEU A 127 -11.84 1.67 8.14
N ARG A 128 -11.67 0.84 7.10
CA ARG A 128 -10.86 1.18 5.91
C ARG A 128 -11.55 2.23 5.04
N GLN A 129 -12.87 2.13 4.87
CA GLN A 129 -13.67 3.13 4.15
C GLN A 129 -13.70 4.47 4.88
N ASP A 130 -13.85 4.44 6.21
CA ASP A 130 -13.84 5.63 7.04
C ASP A 130 -12.47 6.31 6.99
N LEU A 131 -11.36 5.55 7.08
CA LEU A 131 -10.00 6.07 6.94
C LEU A 131 -9.76 6.70 5.56
N ALA A 132 -10.22 6.06 4.48
CA ALA A 132 -10.16 6.60 3.12
C ALA A 132 -11.03 7.86 2.95
N ALA A 133 -12.12 7.97 3.71
CA ALA A 133 -13.00 9.14 3.77
C ALA A 133 -12.56 10.21 4.79
N GLY A 134 -11.40 10.04 5.44
CA GLY A 134 -10.85 10.99 6.41
C GLY A 134 -11.59 11.03 7.75
N LYS A 135 -12.43 10.04 8.06
CA LYS A 135 -13.18 9.91 9.31
C LYS A 135 -12.60 8.75 10.13
N GLY A 136 -12.28 8.99 11.40
CA GLY A 136 -11.76 7.96 12.32
C GLY A 136 -10.36 8.26 12.87
N PRO A 137 -9.97 7.63 13.99
CA PRO A 137 -8.72 7.94 14.68
C PRO A 137 -7.52 7.62 13.78
N LYS A 138 -6.66 8.63 13.57
CA LYS A 138 -5.57 8.64 12.57
C LYS A 138 -4.50 7.54 12.71
N LEU A 139 -4.51 6.75 13.78
CA LEU A 139 -3.63 5.59 13.97
C LEU A 139 -4.30 4.56 14.88
N VAL A 140 -4.79 3.46 14.31
CA VAL A 140 -5.08 2.26 15.10
C VAL A 140 -3.82 1.40 15.13
N THR A 141 -2.99 1.60 16.17
CA THR A 141 -1.79 0.79 16.36
C THR A 141 -2.16 -0.66 16.72
N LEU A 142 -1.31 -1.63 16.38
CA LEU A 142 -1.46 -3.04 16.80
C LEU A 142 -1.67 -3.18 18.32
N GLY A 143 -1.03 -2.31 19.12
CA GLY A 143 -1.28 -2.24 20.56
C GLY A 143 -2.69 -1.75 20.93
N ALA A 144 -3.26 -0.83 20.15
CA ALA A 144 -4.65 -0.39 20.32
C ALA A 144 -5.65 -1.50 19.97
N LEU A 145 -5.44 -2.23 18.87
CA LEU A 145 -6.26 -3.39 18.49
C LEU A 145 -6.19 -4.50 19.56
N ARG A 146 -4.99 -4.80 20.07
CA ARG A 146 -4.80 -5.84 21.09
C ARG A 146 -5.48 -5.49 22.42
N ARG A 147 -5.46 -4.21 22.82
CA ARG A 147 -6.18 -3.72 24.01
C ARG A 147 -7.69 -3.75 23.85
N MET A 148 -8.20 -3.49 22.64
CA MET A 148 -9.63 -3.59 22.34
C MET A 148 -10.11 -5.04 22.45
N HIS A 149 -9.38 -5.99 21.86
CA HIS A 149 -9.70 -7.42 21.98
C HIS A 149 -9.59 -7.96 23.41
N GLN A 150 -8.61 -7.50 24.19
CA GLN A 150 -8.45 -7.90 25.60
C GLN A 150 -9.55 -7.35 26.52
N ARG A 151 -10.18 -6.23 26.18
CA ARG A 151 -11.33 -5.70 26.94
C ARG A 151 -12.60 -6.50 26.71
N VAL A 152 -12.81 -7.02 25.50
CA VAL A 152 -13.98 -7.86 25.17
C VAL A 152 -13.93 -9.21 25.91
N SER A 153 -12.73 -9.76 26.17
CA SER A 153 -12.56 -11.01 26.92
C SER A 153 -12.64 -10.87 28.45
N ARG A 154 -12.74 -9.65 29.00
CA ARG A 154 -12.81 -9.39 30.45
C ARG A 154 -14.18 -8.88 30.92
N SER A 155 -15.13 -8.77 30.00
CA SER A 155 -16.52 -8.48 30.28
C SER A 155 -17.33 -9.76 30.05
N ASP A 156 -17.11 -10.73 30.93
CA ASP A 156 -18.04 -11.77 31.37
C ASP A 156 -17.69 -12.10 32.83
#